data_AF-A0AAD7N9Q9-F1
#
_entry.id   AF-A0AAD7N9Q9-F1
#
_cell.length_a   1.000
_cell.length_b   1.000
_cell.length_c   1.000
_cell.angle_alpha   90.00
_cell.angle_beta   90.00
_cell.angle_gamma   90.00
#
_symmetry.space_group_name_H-M   'P 1'
#
loop_
_entity.id
_entity.type
_entity.pdbx_description
1 polymer ?
#
loop_
_entity_poly.entity_id
_entity_poly.type
_entity_poly.pdbx_seq_one_letter_code
_entity_poly.pdbx_strand_id
1 'polypeptide(L)'
;KGDQALTTLCNFMRVTFWYMELCAATAEGDIGRVFEVIKLLRFSFWGAGSTNYGNELLELACNFLYEYSEDLITAILNNYLANPSGRRGHWLELDLLQEHFNFWIKRLFNSKSHDFDSKHLSEAVGLNIAGISKLRETFPGLFGLKQNGQRHKDASTVHDINRLGIHYRKNHILEYEAGRDQPYQVGNEFGAGHSKLLNGQLEIFLKRTVGGGSAAEDDNDTAPLLQGQVPEFPANPVSVCDGVMDVGEFVTGE
;
A
#
# COMPACT_ATOMS: atom_id res chain seq x y z
N LYS A 1 19.60 11.29 31.57
CA LYS A 1 20.12 10.95 30.22
C LYS A 1 19.02 10.18 29.50
N GLY A 2 18.77 10.42 28.22
CA GLY A 2 17.73 9.70 27.46
C GLY A 2 18.16 8.27 27.09
N ASP A 3 17.24 7.50 26.51
CA ASP A 3 17.50 6.19 25.91
C ASP A 3 16.99 6.20 24.46
N GLN A 4 17.92 6.38 23.53
CA GLN A 4 17.60 6.61 22.13
C GLN A 4 17.32 5.30 21.38
N ALA A 5 17.92 4.19 21.80
CA ALA A 5 17.61 2.86 21.26
C ALA A 5 16.17 2.44 21.58
N LEU A 6 15.74 2.60 22.83
CA LEU A 6 14.36 2.31 23.22
C LEU A 6 13.37 3.25 22.51
N THR A 7 13.70 4.55 22.40
CA THR A 7 12.87 5.52 21.65
C THR A 7 12.69 5.10 20.19
N THR A 8 13.77 4.69 19.53
CA THR A 8 13.73 4.20 18.15
C THR A 8 12.85 2.97 18.02
N LEU A 9 13.00 2.00 18.92
CA LEU A 9 12.17 0.80 18.91
C LEU A 9 10.69 1.14 19.09
N CYS A 10 10.34 2.01 20.04
CA CYS A 10 8.96 2.43 20.25
C CYS A 10 8.35 3.07 18.98
N ASN A 11 9.11 3.94 18.30
CA ASN A 11 8.66 4.56 17.06
C ASN A 11 8.49 3.53 15.94
N PHE A 12 9.46 2.62 15.79
CA PHE A 12 9.41 1.53 14.81
C PHE A 12 8.18 0.64 15.04
N MET A 13 7.95 0.19 16.28
CA MET A 13 6.81 -0.65 16.62
C MET A 13 5.48 0.05 16.35
N ARG A 14 5.39 1.35 16.64
CA ARG A 14 4.18 2.13 16.36
C ARG A 14 3.83 2.16 14.86
N VAL A 15 4.81 2.47 14.00
CA VAL A 15 4.59 2.49 12.54
C VAL A 15 4.28 1.09 12.03
N THR A 16 4.96 0.07 12.56
CA THR A 16 4.68 -1.34 12.24
C THR A 16 3.26 -1.73 12.62
N PHE A 17 2.76 -1.32 13.79
CA PHE A 17 1.38 -1.61 14.21
C PHE A 17 0.34 -0.93 13.31
N TRP A 18 0.58 0.30 12.87
CA TRP A 18 -0.30 0.95 11.90
C TRP A 18 -0.32 0.22 10.56
N TYR A 19 0.85 -0.20 10.07
CA TYR A 19 0.95 -0.98 8.84
C TYR A 19 0.21 -2.32 8.96
N MET A 20 0.44 -3.07 10.05
CA MET A 20 -0.26 -4.34 10.27
C MET A 20 -1.78 -4.14 10.40
N GLU A 21 -2.23 -3.10 11.09
CA GLU A 21 -3.66 -2.78 11.17
C GLU A 21 -4.26 -2.46 9.80
N LEU A 22 -3.55 -1.68 8.97
CA LEU A 22 -3.96 -1.38 7.60
C LEU A 22 -4.10 -2.67 6.78
N CYS A 23 -3.08 -3.54 6.80
CA CYS A 23 -3.11 -4.82 6.10
C CYS A 23 -4.25 -5.72 6.59
N ALA A 24 -4.45 -5.82 7.91
CA ALA A 24 -5.51 -6.65 8.48
C ALA A 24 -6.89 -6.14 8.08
N ALA A 25 -7.12 -4.83 8.21
CA ALA A 25 -8.39 -4.19 7.89
C ALA A 25 -8.70 -4.30 6.39
N THR A 26 -7.71 -4.08 5.52
CA THR A 26 -7.84 -4.32 4.07
C THR A 26 -8.30 -5.75 3.82
N ALA A 27 -7.56 -6.74 4.32
CA ALA A 27 -7.83 -8.15 4.07
C ALA A 27 -9.22 -8.60 4.56
N GLU A 28 -9.68 -8.06 5.69
CA GLU A 28 -11.01 -8.32 6.24
C GLU A 28 -12.14 -7.59 5.48
N GLY A 29 -11.80 -6.60 4.65
CA GLY A 29 -12.76 -5.77 3.93
C GLY A 29 -13.34 -4.63 4.78
N ASP A 30 -12.71 -4.27 5.89
CA ASP A 30 -13.17 -3.22 6.80
C ASP A 30 -12.58 -1.86 6.39
N ILE A 31 -13.27 -1.19 5.46
CA ILE A 31 -12.85 0.12 4.99
C ILE A 31 -12.88 1.20 6.07
N GLY A 32 -13.71 1.04 7.11
CA GLY A 32 -13.77 1.96 8.24
C GLY A 32 -12.45 1.98 9.00
N ARG A 33 -11.95 0.79 9.37
CA ARG A 33 -10.65 0.63 10.04
C ARG A 33 -9.48 1.09 9.18
N VAL A 34 -9.51 0.79 7.88
CA VAL A 34 -8.52 1.30 6.91
C VAL A 34 -8.44 2.84 6.99
N PHE A 35 -9.58 3.52 6.94
CA PHE A 35 -9.61 4.99 7.00
C PHE A 35 -9.21 5.56 8.35
N GLU A 36 -9.42 4.86 9.47
CA GLU A 36 -8.88 5.27 10.77
C GLU A 36 -7.34 5.31 10.75
N VAL A 37 -6.69 4.34 10.11
CA VAL A 37 -5.22 4.36 9.95
C VAL A 37 -4.79 5.48 8.99
N ILE A 38 -5.50 5.68 7.86
CA ILE A 38 -5.20 6.74 6.89
C ILE A 38 -5.17 8.14 7.56
N LYS A 39 -6.07 8.40 8.51
CA LYS A 39 -6.07 9.66 9.30
C LYS A 39 -4.75 9.90 10.02
N LEU A 40 -4.07 8.84 10.48
CA LEU A 40 -2.77 8.93 11.14
C LEU A 40 -1.64 9.10 10.10
N LEU A 41 -1.71 8.33 9.01
CA LEU A 41 -0.69 8.33 7.96
C LEU A 41 -0.53 9.70 7.30
N ARG A 42 -1.61 10.47 7.14
CA ARG A 42 -1.53 11.83 6.58
C ARG A 42 -0.49 12.69 7.30
N PHE A 43 -0.41 12.60 8.64
CA PHE A 43 0.60 13.32 9.42
C PHE A 43 1.96 12.64 9.33
N SER A 44 2.00 11.31 9.36
CA SER A 44 3.27 10.56 9.28
C SER A 44 4.03 10.84 7.99
N PHE A 45 3.35 10.90 6.83
CA PHE A 45 3.98 11.20 5.54
C PHE A 45 4.63 12.59 5.51
N TRP A 46 3.99 13.60 6.08
CA TRP A 46 4.60 14.93 6.27
C TRP A 46 5.86 14.89 7.15
N GLY A 47 5.82 14.07 8.21
CA GLY A 47 6.95 13.87 9.11
C GLY A 47 8.13 13.17 8.45
N ALA A 48 7.85 12.12 7.68
CA ALA A 48 8.81 11.31 6.95
C ALA A 48 9.44 12.02 5.74
N GLY A 49 8.89 13.17 5.33
CA GLY A 49 9.38 13.93 4.16
C GLY A 49 8.72 13.53 2.84
N SER A 50 7.76 12.61 2.88
CA SER A 50 6.93 12.17 1.77
C SER A 50 5.74 13.11 1.56
N THR A 51 6.02 14.40 1.37
CA THR A 51 5.00 15.46 1.41
C THR A 51 3.98 15.40 0.27
N ASN A 52 4.30 14.77 -0.86
CA ASN A 52 3.34 14.57 -1.95
C ASN A 52 2.19 13.67 -1.46
N TYR A 53 2.50 12.49 -0.93
CA TYR A 53 1.51 11.63 -0.28
C TYR A 53 0.80 12.32 0.89
N GLY A 54 1.54 13.11 1.68
CA GLY A 54 0.95 13.92 2.75
C GLY A 54 -0.06 14.96 2.26
N ASN A 55 0.16 15.57 1.09
CA ASN A 55 -0.76 16.52 0.46
C ASN A 55 -2.00 15.80 -0.07
N GLU A 56 -1.82 14.70 -0.81
CA GLU A 56 -2.94 13.90 -1.33
C GLU A 56 -3.86 13.42 -0.21
N LEU A 57 -3.31 12.98 0.93
CA LEU A 57 -4.13 12.56 2.06
C LEU A 57 -4.80 13.73 2.81
N LEU A 58 -4.26 14.94 2.74
CA LEU A 58 -4.96 16.13 3.26
C LEU A 58 -6.11 16.52 2.34
N GLU A 59 -5.89 16.48 1.02
CA GLU A 59 -6.94 16.73 0.03
C GLU A 59 -8.06 15.69 0.16
N LEU A 60 -7.71 14.42 0.24
CA LEU A 60 -8.65 13.33 0.50
C LEU A 60 -9.46 13.59 1.77
N ALA A 61 -8.81 14.05 2.85
CA ALA A 61 -9.52 14.40 4.07
C ALA A 61 -10.48 15.59 3.88
N CYS A 62 -10.09 16.63 3.15
CA CYS A 62 -10.98 17.75 2.82
C CYS A 62 -12.20 17.28 2.02
N ASN A 63 -11.96 16.45 1.00
CA ASN A 63 -13.00 15.89 0.16
C ASN A 63 -14.05 15.13 0.97
N PHE A 64 -13.62 14.21 1.83
CA PHE A 64 -14.53 13.42 2.67
C PHE A 64 -15.23 14.24 3.77
N LEU A 65 -14.58 15.27 4.31
CA LEU A 65 -15.14 16.04 5.42
C LEU A 65 -16.07 17.17 4.97
N TYR A 66 -15.84 17.73 3.78
CA TYR A 66 -16.45 19.00 3.38
C TYR A 66 -17.02 19.04 1.96
N GLU A 67 -16.54 18.21 1.02
CA GLU A 67 -16.85 18.41 -0.41
C GLU A 67 -17.77 17.32 -0.99
N TYR A 68 -17.56 16.07 -0.61
CA TYR A 68 -18.34 14.95 -1.13
C TYR A 68 -19.74 14.93 -0.53
N SER A 69 -20.74 14.68 -1.38
CA SER A 69 -22.10 14.36 -0.91
C SER A 69 -22.12 13.00 -0.20
N GLU A 70 -23.10 12.77 0.66
CA GLU A 70 -23.27 11.49 1.37
C GLU A 70 -23.35 10.29 0.42
N ASP A 71 -24.04 10.46 -0.71
CA ASP A 71 -24.14 9.44 -1.76
C ASP A 71 -22.78 9.12 -2.40
N LEU A 72 -21.95 10.15 -2.65
CA LEU A 72 -20.61 9.98 -3.21
C LEU A 72 -19.66 9.34 -2.21
N ILE A 73 -19.70 9.74 -0.93
CA ILE A 73 -18.94 9.11 0.15
C ILE A 73 -19.27 7.61 0.21
N THR A 74 -20.56 7.28 0.20
CA THR A 74 -21.03 5.89 0.22
C THR A 74 -20.54 5.12 -1.01
N ALA A 75 -20.64 5.71 -2.20
CA ALA A 75 -20.15 5.09 -3.42
C ALA A 75 -18.64 4.84 -3.38
N ILE A 76 -17.84 5.80 -2.93
CA ILE A 76 -16.38 5.67 -2.83
C ILE A 76 -16.02 4.59 -1.81
N LEU A 77 -16.56 4.63 -0.60
CA LEU A 77 -16.23 3.66 0.46
C LEU A 77 -16.64 2.23 0.07
N ASN A 78 -17.76 2.06 -0.63
CA ASN A 78 -18.20 0.75 -1.13
C ASN A 78 -17.32 0.19 -2.26
N ASN A 79 -16.53 1.04 -2.92
CA ASN A 79 -15.65 0.64 -4.02
C ASN A 79 -14.15 0.75 -3.67
N TYR A 80 -13.80 1.17 -2.46
CA TYR A 80 -12.39 1.36 -2.11
C TYR A 80 -11.63 0.03 -2.00
N LEU A 81 -12.33 -1.02 -1.60
CA LEU A 81 -11.83 -2.39 -1.53
C LEU A 81 -12.61 -3.27 -2.50
N ALA A 82 -11.93 -4.27 -3.06
CA ALA A 82 -12.52 -5.27 -3.95
C ALA A 82 -12.21 -6.67 -3.43
N ASN A 83 -13.11 -7.63 -3.71
CA ASN A 83 -12.86 -9.05 -3.47
C ASN A 83 -13.28 -9.88 -4.68
N PRO A 84 -12.41 -9.96 -5.71
CA PRO A 84 -12.69 -10.71 -6.93
C PRO A 84 -12.87 -12.22 -6.69
N SER A 85 -12.25 -12.76 -5.62
CA SER A 85 -12.32 -14.17 -5.27
C SER A 85 -13.64 -14.56 -4.58
N GLY A 86 -14.30 -13.60 -3.94
CA GLY A 86 -15.45 -13.82 -3.06
C GLY A 86 -15.11 -14.54 -1.75
N ARG A 87 -13.83 -14.81 -1.46
CA ARG A 87 -13.39 -15.51 -0.26
C ARG A 87 -13.21 -14.52 0.89
N ARG A 88 -13.65 -14.92 2.09
CA ARG A 88 -13.43 -14.11 3.29
C ARG A 88 -11.92 -13.94 3.51
N GLY A 89 -11.48 -12.73 3.89
CA GLY A 89 -10.07 -12.48 4.17
C GLY A 89 -9.21 -12.15 2.94
N HIS A 90 -9.81 -12.08 1.75
CA HIS A 90 -9.11 -11.90 0.47
C HIS A 90 -9.55 -10.61 -0.23
N TRP A 91 -9.90 -9.60 0.57
CA TRP A 91 -10.13 -8.26 0.06
C TRP A 91 -8.78 -7.59 -0.25
N LEU A 92 -8.78 -6.72 -1.24
CA LEU A 92 -7.63 -5.91 -1.63
C LEU A 92 -8.07 -4.49 -1.99
N GLU A 93 -7.12 -3.56 -2.00
CA GLU A 93 -7.35 -2.22 -2.50
C GLU A 93 -7.80 -2.27 -3.96
N LEU A 94 -8.88 -1.55 -4.31
CA LEU A 94 -9.36 -1.53 -5.68
C LEU A 94 -8.30 -0.97 -6.65
N ASP A 95 -7.52 0.02 -6.18
CA ASP A 95 -6.43 0.60 -6.97
C ASP A 95 -5.36 -0.45 -7.31
N LEU A 96 -4.98 -1.30 -6.35
CA LEU A 96 -4.06 -2.42 -6.58
C LEU A 96 -4.62 -3.40 -7.64
N LEU A 97 -5.93 -3.69 -7.59
CA LEU A 97 -6.58 -4.50 -8.63
C LEU A 97 -6.46 -3.84 -10.02
N GLN A 98 -6.63 -2.52 -10.11
CA GLN A 98 -6.43 -1.78 -11.35
C GLN A 98 -4.98 -1.82 -11.82
N GLU A 99 -4.01 -1.73 -10.91
CA GLU A 99 -2.58 -1.90 -11.25
C GLU A 99 -2.29 -3.27 -11.88
N HIS A 100 -2.85 -4.35 -11.32
CA HIS A 100 -2.74 -5.68 -11.92
C HIS A 100 -3.30 -5.73 -13.35
N PHE A 101 -4.47 -5.11 -13.59
CA PHE A 101 -5.06 -5.04 -14.92
C PHE A 101 -4.19 -4.24 -15.90
N ASN A 102 -3.72 -3.07 -15.48
CA ASN A 102 -2.84 -2.21 -16.27
C ASN A 102 -1.52 -2.91 -16.63
N PHE A 103 -0.95 -3.66 -15.68
CA PHE A 103 0.24 -4.46 -15.90
C PHE A 103 0.02 -5.54 -16.96
N TRP A 104 -1.10 -6.26 -16.92
CA TRP A 104 -1.40 -7.28 -17.93
C TRP A 104 -1.65 -6.69 -19.32
N ILE A 105 -2.38 -5.57 -19.40
CA ILE A 105 -2.60 -4.86 -20.67
C ILE A 105 -1.25 -4.46 -21.27
N LYS A 106 -0.37 -3.83 -20.48
CA LYS A 106 0.97 -3.46 -20.93
C LYS A 106 1.78 -4.70 -21.33
N ARG A 107 1.79 -5.76 -20.53
CA ARG A 107 2.62 -6.93 -20.82
C ARG A 107 2.20 -7.68 -22.08
N LEU A 108 0.89 -7.81 -22.32
CA LEU A 108 0.35 -8.55 -23.44
C LEU A 108 0.32 -7.72 -24.73
N PHE A 109 0.07 -6.41 -24.63
CA PHE A 109 -0.24 -5.58 -25.80
C PHE A 109 0.76 -4.46 -26.09
N ASN A 110 1.79 -4.24 -25.26
CA ASN A 110 2.83 -3.22 -25.51
C ASN A 110 3.93 -3.70 -26.49
N SER A 111 3.67 -4.72 -27.30
CA SER A 111 4.59 -5.12 -28.37
C SER A 111 4.33 -4.23 -29.60
N LYS A 112 5.40 -3.73 -30.25
CA LYS A 112 5.33 -2.89 -31.47
C LYS A 112 4.66 -3.58 -32.68
N SER A 113 4.20 -4.81 -32.51
CA SER A 113 3.65 -5.69 -33.55
C SER A 113 2.12 -5.70 -33.59
N HIS A 114 1.44 -5.02 -32.67
CA HIS A 114 -0.03 -5.03 -32.62
C HIS A 114 -0.60 -3.71 -33.14
N ASP A 115 -1.36 -3.77 -34.24
CA ASP A 115 -2.14 -2.67 -34.82
C ASP A 115 -3.44 -2.38 -34.02
N PHE A 116 -3.49 -2.71 -32.73
CA PHE A 116 -4.68 -2.41 -31.93
C PHE A 116 -4.74 -0.92 -31.63
N ASP A 117 -5.83 -0.28 -32.05
CA ASP A 117 -6.11 1.09 -31.67
C ASP A 117 -6.49 1.19 -30.19
N SER A 118 -6.42 2.41 -29.65
CA SER A 118 -6.73 2.67 -28.24
C SER A 118 -8.17 2.27 -27.88
N LYS A 119 -9.10 2.38 -28.84
CA LYS A 119 -10.50 2.01 -28.67
C LYS A 119 -10.67 0.50 -28.46
N HIS A 120 -10.00 -0.31 -29.26
CA HIS A 120 -10.03 -1.76 -29.09
C HIS A 120 -9.42 -2.18 -27.75
N LEU A 121 -8.31 -1.55 -27.35
CA LEU A 121 -7.68 -1.82 -26.06
C LEU A 121 -8.59 -1.44 -24.88
N SER A 122 -9.31 -0.33 -24.93
CA SER A 122 -10.21 0.07 -23.83
C SER A 122 -11.51 -0.74 -23.80
N GLU A 123 -12.21 -0.83 -24.94
CA GLU A 123 -13.57 -1.36 -25.00
C GLU A 123 -13.62 -2.90 -25.11
N ALA A 124 -12.62 -3.53 -25.74
CA ALA A 124 -12.59 -4.98 -25.90
C ALA A 124 -11.65 -5.66 -24.90
N VAL A 125 -10.42 -5.18 -24.77
CA VAL A 125 -9.42 -5.83 -23.89
C VAL A 125 -9.60 -5.41 -22.44
N GLY A 126 -9.65 -4.11 -22.15
CA GLY A 126 -9.70 -3.56 -20.80
C GLY A 126 -10.89 -4.07 -20.00
N LEU A 127 -12.09 -4.04 -20.59
CA LEU A 127 -13.30 -4.54 -19.94
C LEU A 127 -13.28 -6.06 -19.67
N ASN A 128 -12.52 -6.83 -20.46
CA ASN A 128 -12.49 -8.30 -20.36
C ASN A 128 -11.19 -8.85 -19.77
N ILE A 129 -10.26 -7.98 -19.33
CA ILE A 129 -8.90 -8.37 -18.95
C ILE A 129 -8.88 -9.41 -17.82
N ALA A 130 -9.80 -9.31 -16.86
CA ALA A 130 -9.93 -10.30 -15.79
C ALA A 130 -10.22 -11.71 -16.33
N GLY A 131 -11.18 -11.82 -17.26
CA GLY A 131 -11.53 -13.09 -17.90
C GLY A 131 -10.41 -13.61 -18.80
N ILE A 132 -9.75 -12.72 -19.55
CA ILE A 132 -8.62 -13.06 -20.42
C ILE A 132 -7.43 -13.58 -19.60
N SER A 133 -7.11 -12.93 -18.48
CA SER A 133 -6.05 -13.38 -17.56
C SER A 133 -6.33 -14.77 -17.01
N LYS A 134 -7.56 -15.03 -16.55
CA LYS A 134 -7.97 -16.37 -16.08
C LYS A 134 -7.94 -17.42 -17.19
N LEU A 135 -8.34 -17.05 -18.40
CA LEU A 135 -8.24 -17.93 -19.57
C LEU A 135 -6.79 -18.31 -19.82
N ARG A 136 -5.86 -17.35 -19.79
CA ARG A 136 -4.43 -17.59 -20.01
C ARG A 136 -3.84 -18.57 -19.00
N GLU A 137 -4.24 -18.52 -17.74
CA GLU A 137 -3.78 -19.44 -16.68
C GLU A 137 -4.33 -20.86 -16.85
N THR A 138 -5.59 -20.96 -17.30
CA THR A 138 -6.27 -22.25 -17.49
C THR A 138 -5.95 -22.90 -18.85
N PHE A 139 -5.58 -22.10 -19.86
CA PHE A 139 -5.37 -22.56 -21.24
C PHE A 139 -4.33 -23.68 -21.36
N PRO A 140 -3.14 -23.63 -20.73
CA PRO A 140 -2.20 -24.74 -20.79
C PRO A 140 -2.78 -26.06 -20.26
N GLY A 141 -3.59 -26.00 -19.20
CA GLY A 141 -4.25 -27.16 -18.62
C GLY A 141 -5.25 -27.82 -19.58
N LEU A 142 -5.92 -27.04 -20.43
CA LEU A 142 -6.82 -27.58 -21.47
C LEU A 142 -6.10 -28.45 -22.49
N PHE A 143 -4.82 -28.21 -22.74
CA PHE A 143 -3.98 -29.00 -23.64
C PHE A 143 -3.17 -30.09 -22.91
N GLY A 144 -3.45 -30.34 -21.64
CA GLY A 144 -2.70 -31.31 -20.83
C GLY A 144 -1.26 -30.87 -20.52
N LEU A 145 -0.93 -29.60 -20.72
CA LEU A 145 0.36 -29.06 -20.31
C LEU A 145 0.35 -28.89 -18.80
N LYS A 146 1.41 -29.38 -18.15
CA LYS A 146 1.60 -29.21 -16.72
C LYS A 146 1.69 -27.70 -16.43
N GLN A 147 0.85 -27.20 -15.55
CA GLN A 147 1.04 -25.85 -15.03
C GLN A 147 2.43 -25.79 -14.37
N ASN A 148 3.27 -24.87 -14.82
CA ASN A 148 4.54 -24.61 -14.16
C ASN A 148 4.22 -24.02 -12.79
N GLY A 149 4.47 -24.78 -11.73
CA GLY A 149 4.34 -24.26 -10.38
C GLY A 149 5.34 -23.13 -10.20
N GLN A 150 4.87 -21.89 -10.19
CA GLN A 150 5.62 -20.69 -9.79
C GLN A 150 5.79 -20.66 -8.26
N ARG A 151 5.86 -21.83 -7.62
CA ARG A 151 5.85 -21.95 -6.17
C ARG A 151 7.28 -22.06 -5.69
N HIS A 152 7.87 -20.92 -5.38
CA HIS A 152 9.08 -20.91 -4.57
C HIS A 152 8.68 -21.20 -3.13
N LYS A 153 9.33 -22.18 -2.50
CA LYS A 153 9.15 -22.42 -1.07
C LYS A 153 9.90 -21.32 -0.34
N ASP A 154 9.18 -20.49 0.40
CA ASP A 154 9.81 -19.46 1.21
C ASP A 154 10.77 -20.08 2.22
N ALA A 155 11.89 -19.39 2.43
CA ALA A 155 12.83 -19.75 3.47
C ALA A 155 12.17 -19.55 4.84
N SER A 156 12.37 -20.50 5.74
CA SER A 156 11.83 -20.37 7.10
C SER A 156 12.51 -19.22 7.84
N THR A 157 11.73 -18.22 8.24
CA THR A 157 12.18 -17.05 9.01
C THR A 157 12.32 -17.31 10.51
N VAL A 158 11.93 -18.51 10.97
CA VAL A 158 11.88 -18.87 12.40
C VAL A 158 13.25 -18.73 13.07
N HIS A 159 14.33 -19.12 12.37
CA HIS A 159 15.67 -19.00 12.94
C HIS A 159 16.08 -17.54 13.11
N ASP A 160 15.78 -16.69 12.14
CA ASP A 160 16.09 -15.26 12.17
C ASP A 160 15.31 -14.55 13.28
N ILE A 161 14.03 -14.86 13.43
CA ILE A 161 13.19 -14.33 14.52
C ILE A 161 13.76 -14.74 15.88
N ASN A 162 14.12 -16.01 16.06
CA ASN A 162 14.71 -16.48 17.31
C ASN A 162 16.06 -15.81 17.59
N ARG A 163 16.89 -15.61 16.57
CA ARG A 163 18.18 -14.92 16.69
C ARG A 163 18.00 -13.45 17.07
N LEU A 164 17.02 -12.78 16.47
CA LEU A 164 16.65 -11.40 16.81
C LEU A 164 16.13 -11.32 18.26
N GLY A 165 15.29 -12.27 18.68
CA GLY A 165 14.78 -12.33 20.04
C GLY A 165 15.89 -12.55 21.09
N ILE A 166 16.89 -13.38 20.79
CA ILE A 166 18.09 -13.52 21.63
C ILE A 166 18.85 -12.20 21.72
N HIS A 167 19.05 -11.52 20.59
CA HIS A 167 19.72 -10.22 20.55
C HIS A 167 18.97 -9.17 21.39
N TYR A 168 17.64 -9.12 21.29
CA TYR A 168 16.82 -8.14 22.01
C TYR A 168 16.89 -8.34 23.52
N ARG A 169 16.82 -9.60 23.98
CA ARG A 169 16.95 -9.93 25.40
C ARG A 169 18.36 -9.68 25.94
N LYS A 170 19.39 -10.11 25.20
CA LYS A 170 20.78 -9.94 25.62
C LYS A 170 21.17 -8.47 25.79
N ASN A 171 20.65 -7.60 24.94
CA ASN A 171 20.96 -6.18 24.96
C ASN A 171 19.89 -5.33 25.67
N HIS A 172 18.94 -5.96 26.38
CA HIS A 172 17.87 -5.28 27.13
C HIS A 172 17.12 -4.21 26.31
N ILE A 173 16.91 -4.45 25.01
CA ILE A 173 16.42 -3.44 24.06
C ILE A 173 15.00 -2.95 24.40
N LEU A 174 14.21 -3.79 25.08
CA LEU A 174 12.83 -3.51 25.50
C LEU A 174 12.73 -2.84 26.87
N GLU A 175 13.84 -2.69 27.60
CA GLU A 175 13.90 -2.11 28.94
C GLU A 175 14.60 -0.75 28.88
N TYR A 176 14.26 0.19 29.75
CA TYR A 176 14.93 1.49 29.77
C TYR A 176 16.35 1.41 30.32
N GLU A 177 17.32 1.93 29.57
CA GLU A 177 18.72 2.02 29.95
C GLU A 177 19.28 3.43 29.65
N ALA A 178 19.68 4.14 30.70
CA ALA A 178 20.05 5.54 30.60
C ALA A 178 21.36 5.74 29.81
N GLY A 179 21.29 6.53 28.73
CA GLY A 179 22.45 6.92 27.92
C GLY A 179 22.75 5.98 26.75
N ARG A 180 21.88 5.02 26.45
CA ARG A 180 22.02 4.12 25.32
C ARG A 180 21.72 4.82 23.99
N ASP A 181 22.57 4.54 23.01
CA ASP A 181 22.60 5.14 21.67
C ASP A 181 22.74 4.03 20.62
N GLN A 182 22.27 4.28 19.41
CA GLN A 182 22.40 3.35 18.29
C GLN A 182 22.50 4.10 16.95
N PRO A 183 23.17 3.50 15.94
CA PRO A 183 23.44 4.18 14.68
C PRO A 183 22.18 4.45 13.85
N TYR A 184 21.20 3.54 13.88
CA TYR A 184 19.95 3.70 13.15
C TYR A 184 18.87 4.27 14.05
N GLN A 185 18.21 5.34 13.61
CA GLN A 185 17.20 6.04 14.38
C GLN A 185 15.88 6.09 13.61
N VAL A 186 14.79 5.76 14.29
CA VAL A 186 13.43 5.96 13.78
C VAL A 186 12.83 7.13 14.53
N GLY A 187 12.53 8.19 13.79
CA GLY A 187 11.96 9.41 14.32
C GLY A 187 10.48 9.27 14.67
N ASN A 188 9.95 10.24 15.42
CA ASN A 188 8.51 10.38 15.61
C ASN A 188 7.91 11.12 14.41
N GLU A 189 7.72 10.41 13.29
CA GLU A 189 7.21 10.97 12.03
C GLU A 189 5.86 11.65 12.22
N PHE A 190 4.88 10.99 12.84
CA PHE A 190 3.58 11.59 13.13
C PHE A 190 3.70 12.94 13.87
N GLY A 191 4.49 12.99 14.95
CA GLY A 191 4.70 14.22 15.71
C GLY A 191 5.40 15.30 14.89
N ALA A 192 6.44 14.92 14.13
CA ALA A 192 7.16 15.83 13.25
C ALA A 192 6.25 16.42 12.17
N GLY A 193 5.41 15.60 11.53
CA GLY A 193 4.48 16.05 10.50
C GLY A 193 3.36 16.93 11.07
N HIS A 194 2.81 16.57 12.23
CA HIS A 194 1.85 17.41 12.94
C HIS A 194 2.45 18.79 13.27
N SER A 195 3.68 18.84 13.81
CA SER A 195 4.39 20.10 14.06
C SER A 195 4.66 20.89 12.78
N LYS A 196 5.08 20.25 11.69
CA LYS A 196 5.29 20.92 10.39
C LYS A 196 4.01 21.59 9.89
N LEU A 197 2.88 20.89 9.96
CA LEU A 197 1.58 21.40 9.53
C LEU A 197 1.14 22.59 10.39
N LEU A 198 1.26 22.49 11.72
CA LEU A 198 0.97 23.61 12.63
C LEU A 198 1.88 24.82 12.41
N ASN A 199 3.15 24.60 12.04
CA ASN A 199 4.12 25.66 11.81
C ASN A 199 3.99 26.33 10.42
N GLY A 200 2.77 26.41 9.88
CA GLY A 200 2.43 27.18 8.69
C GLY A 200 2.29 26.38 7.40
N GLN A 201 2.70 25.11 7.34
CA GLN A 201 2.50 24.30 6.12
C GLN A 201 1.02 24.04 5.83
N LEU A 202 0.19 23.94 6.87
CA LEU A 202 -1.25 23.82 6.71
C LEU A 202 -1.86 25.09 6.09
N GLU A 203 -1.40 26.28 6.49
CA GLU A 203 -1.88 27.53 5.90
C GLU A 203 -1.49 27.66 4.42
N ILE A 204 -0.29 27.19 4.06
CA ILE A 204 0.16 27.14 2.67
C ILE A 204 -0.73 26.20 1.87
N PHE A 205 -0.98 25.00 2.39
CA PHE A 205 -1.88 24.03 1.78
C PHE A 205 -3.27 24.65 1.53
N LEU A 206 -3.88 25.25 2.55
CA LEU A 206 -5.21 25.87 2.46
C LEU A 206 -5.25 27.03 1.44
N LYS A 207 -4.22 27.86 1.38
CA LYS A 207 -4.15 28.96 0.40
C LYS A 207 -4.08 28.44 -1.03
N ARG A 208 -3.38 27.33 -1.26
CA ARG A 208 -3.26 26.69 -2.59
C ARG A 208 -4.60 26.14 -3.06
N THR A 209 -5.27 25.36 -2.21
CA THR A 209 -6.50 24.64 -2.58
C THR A 209 -7.71 25.55 -2.71
N VAL A 210 -7.84 26.59 -1.87
CA VAL A 210 -8.91 27.60 -1.99
C VAL A 210 -8.76 28.46 -3.26
N GLY A 211 -7.54 28.61 -3.79
CA GLY A 211 -7.27 29.36 -5.01
C GLY A 211 -7.65 28.65 -6.31
N GLY A 212 -8.18 27.43 -6.25
CA GLY A 212 -8.44 26.58 -7.43
C GLY A 212 -7.17 25.90 -7.97
N GLY A 213 -6.04 26.03 -7.29
CA GLY A 213 -4.81 25.30 -7.61
C GLY A 213 -4.97 23.85 -7.17
N SER A 214 -5.41 22.99 -8.09
CA SER A 214 -5.29 21.55 -7.94
C SER A 214 -3.82 21.19 -7.74
N ALA A 215 -3.52 20.26 -6.82
CA ALA A 215 -2.17 19.71 -6.68
C ALA A 215 -1.65 19.07 -7.98
N ALA A 216 -2.53 18.79 -8.95
CA ALA A 216 -2.19 18.26 -10.27
C ALA A 216 -1.52 19.28 -11.21
N GLU A 217 -1.55 20.60 -10.93
CA GLU A 217 -0.91 21.59 -11.81
C GLU A 217 0.60 21.71 -11.61
N ASP A 218 1.13 21.27 -10.47
CA ASP A 218 2.58 21.19 -10.21
C ASP A 218 3.18 19.82 -10.61
N ASP A 219 2.38 18.92 -11.21
CA ASP A 219 2.80 17.60 -11.70
C ASP A 219 3.48 17.72 -13.08
N ASN A 220 4.45 18.62 -13.18
CA ASN A 220 5.40 18.65 -14.30
C ASN A 220 6.59 17.71 -14.05
N ASP A 221 6.62 17.06 -12.89
CA ASP A 221 7.28 15.77 -12.76
C ASP A 221 6.30 14.73 -13.29
N THR A 222 6.47 14.35 -14.56
CA THR A 222 6.28 12.94 -14.88
C THR A 222 7.10 12.18 -13.84
N ALA A 223 6.48 11.65 -12.79
CA ALA A 223 7.07 10.56 -12.04
C ALA A 223 7.53 9.60 -13.14
N PRO A 224 8.85 9.40 -13.33
CA PRO A 224 9.30 8.61 -14.45
C PRO A 224 8.59 7.29 -14.28
N LEU A 225 7.65 6.96 -15.19
CA LEU A 225 7.06 5.64 -15.32
C LEU A 225 8.23 4.69 -15.17
N LEU A 226 8.41 4.08 -14.00
CA LEU A 226 9.68 3.48 -13.56
C LEU A 226 10.47 3.01 -14.77
N GLN A 227 11.36 3.86 -15.29
CA GLN A 227 12.12 3.57 -16.52
C GLN A 227 13.31 2.66 -16.20
N GLY A 228 13.30 2.04 -15.01
CA GLY A 228 14.07 0.87 -14.65
C GLY A 228 13.09 -0.27 -14.43
N GLN A 229 13.39 -1.42 -15.03
CA GLN A 229 12.76 -2.74 -14.85
C GLN A 229 11.28 -2.71 -14.46
N VAL A 230 10.41 -3.11 -15.40
CA VAL A 230 9.04 -3.54 -15.07
C VAL A 230 9.10 -4.35 -13.78
N PRO A 231 8.44 -3.93 -12.70
CA PRO A 231 8.57 -4.61 -11.42
C PRO A 231 8.25 -6.10 -11.61
N GLU A 232 8.97 -6.95 -10.86
CA GLU A 232 8.44 -8.28 -10.55
C GLU A 232 6.99 -8.10 -10.08
N PHE A 233 6.12 -9.06 -10.46
CA PHE A 233 4.65 -9.01 -10.30
C PHE A 233 4.14 -8.06 -9.20
N PRO A 234 3.07 -7.27 -9.45
CA PRO A 234 2.53 -6.37 -8.44
C PRO A 234 2.32 -7.10 -7.11
N ALA A 235 2.66 -6.44 -6.00
CA ALA A 235 2.69 -7.05 -4.69
C ALA A 235 1.34 -7.73 -4.39
N ASN A 236 1.37 -8.97 -3.89
CA ASN A 236 0.12 -9.64 -3.53
C ASN A 236 -0.42 -9.04 -2.22
N PRO A 237 -1.75 -8.86 -2.12
CA PRO A 237 -2.38 -8.37 -0.91
C PRO A 237 -2.18 -9.36 0.24
N VAL A 238 -2.06 -8.85 1.46
CA VAL A 238 -2.06 -9.67 2.68
C VAL A 238 -3.46 -10.27 2.86
N SER A 239 -3.53 -11.53 3.29
CA SER A 239 -4.81 -12.19 3.59
C SER A 239 -4.98 -12.41 5.10
N VAL A 240 -6.24 -12.47 5.55
CA VAL A 240 -6.59 -12.77 6.95
C VAL A 240 -7.67 -13.84 7.00
N CYS A 241 -7.32 -15.03 7.50
CA CYS A 241 -8.26 -16.12 7.72
C CYS A 241 -8.42 -16.38 9.22
N ASP A 242 -9.67 -16.38 9.71
CA ASP A 242 -10.02 -16.65 11.12
C ASP A 242 -9.23 -15.84 12.17
N GLY A 243 -8.91 -14.58 11.84
CA GLY A 243 -8.15 -13.67 12.72
C GLY A 243 -6.63 -13.91 12.72
N VAL A 244 -6.14 -14.80 11.85
CA VAL A 244 -4.71 -15.00 11.59
C VAL A 244 -4.36 -14.28 10.29
N MET A 245 -3.48 -13.29 10.39
CA MET A 245 -2.87 -12.64 9.24
C MET A 245 -1.84 -13.60 8.64
N ASP A 246 -2.08 -14.06 7.42
CA ASP A 246 -1.11 -14.87 6.71
C ASP A 246 -0.16 -13.95 5.93
N VAL A 247 1.01 -13.72 6.51
CA VAL A 247 2.10 -13.00 5.85
C VAL A 247 2.81 -13.91 4.83
N GLY A 248 2.55 -15.23 4.86
CA GLY A 248 3.12 -16.23 3.97
C GLY A 248 2.45 -16.31 2.58
N GLU A 249 1.30 -15.67 2.38
CA GLU A 249 0.62 -15.59 1.07
C GLU A 249 1.10 -14.40 0.20
N PHE A 250 2.15 -13.69 0.63
CA PHE A 250 2.78 -12.59 -0.13
C PHE A 250 3.27 -13.01 -1.53
N VAL A 251 3.43 -14.32 -1.78
CA VAL A 251 3.64 -14.88 -3.11
C VAL A 251 2.80 -16.15 -3.28
N THR A 252 1.56 -16.01 -3.76
CA THR A 252 0.99 -16.90 -4.79
C THR A 252 -0.42 -16.46 -5.15
N GLY A 253 -0.65 -16.23 -6.45
CA GLY A 253 -1.97 -16.37 -7.02
C GLY A 253 -2.47 -17.80 -6.82
N GLU A 254 -3.69 -17.91 -6.33
CA GLU A 254 -4.49 -19.14 -6.42
C GLU A 254 -4.75 -19.57 -7.86
#